data_AF-A0A8S0YKM1-F1
#
_entry.id   AF-A0A8S0YKM1-F1
#
_cell.length_a   1.000
_cell.length_b   1.000
_cell.length_c   1.000
_cell.angle_alpha   90.00
_cell.angle_beta   90.00
_cell.angle_gamma   90.00
#
_symmetry.space_group_name_H-M   'P 1'
#
loop_
_entity.id
_entity.type
_entity.pdbx_description
1 polymer ?
#
loop_
_entity_poly.entity_id
_entity_poly.type
_entity_poly.pdbx_seq_one_letter_code
_entity_poly.pdbx_strand_id
1 'polypeptide(L)'
;MNKYNIVKYLFAKNSKYMTNQKELLNDIEKARQELERCRIYFDSVKDPYLVDYAIYMEEAAKSKYMYLLNKVKKNGFKADYKNIFPILNENKKSS
;
A
#
# COMPACT_ATOMS: atom_id res chain seq x y z
N MET A 1 30.62 26.24 -8.67
CA MET A 1 29.66 25.11 -8.81
C MET A 1 28.88 25.32 -10.09
N ASN A 2 28.97 24.41 -11.08
CA ASN A 2 28.39 24.62 -12.41
C ASN A 2 26.85 24.47 -12.37
N LYS A 3 26.12 25.54 -12.75
CA LYS A 3 24.65 25.60 -12.79
C LYS A 3 24.03 24.43 -13.58
N TYR A 4 24.71 23.96 -14.64
CA TYR A 4 24.28 22.82 -15.45
C TYR A 4 24.22 21.51 -14.66
N ASN A 5 25.20 21.26 -13.78
CA ASN A 5 25.27 20.04 -12.98
C ASN A 5 24.16 20.00 -11.92
N ILE A 6 23.82 21.16 -11.37
CA ILE A 6 22.72 21.30 -10.39
C ILE A 6 21.39 20.98 -11.07
N VAL A 7 21.14 21.54 -12.26
CA VAL A 7 19.92 21.29 -13.03
C VAL A 7 19.80 19.80 -13.40
N LYS A 8 20.87 19.17 -13.90
CA LYS A 8 20.88 17.73 -14.23
C LYS A 8 20.57 16.85 -13.01
N TYR A 9 21.14 17.17 -11.85
CA TYR A 9 20.86 16.45 -10.60
C TYR A 9 19.39 16.57 -10.18
N LEU A 10 18.81 17.78 -10.27
CA LEU A 10 17.41 18.01 -9.92
C LEU A 10 16.45 17.23 -10.85
N PHE A 11 16.70 17.21 -12.15
CA PHE A 11 15.91 16.42 -13.10
C PHE A 11 15.99 14.92 -12.84
N ALA A 12 17.20 14.38 -12.63
CA ALA A 12 17.39 12.97 -12.31
C ALA A 12 16.71 12.58 -10.99
N LYS A 13 16.79 13.45 -9.97
CA LYS A 13 16.13 13.25 -8.68
C LYS A 13 14.61 13.26 -8.82
N ASN A 14 14.03 14.18 -9.59
CA ASN A 14 12.59 14.22 -9.84
C ASN A 14 12.09 12.99 -10.61
N SER A 15 12.79 12.58 -11.66
CA SER A 15 12.45 11.38 -12.43
C SER A 15 12.45 10.14 -11.54
N LYS A 16 13.51 9.94 -10.75
CA LYS A 16 13.61 8.81 -9.80
C LYS A 16 12.51 8.85 -8.74
N TYR A 17 12.19 10.02 -8.20
CA TYR A 17 11.10 10.19 -7.24
C TYR A 17 9.75 9.77 -7.83
N MET A 18 9.45 10.19 -9.05
CA MET A 18 8.22 9.83 -9.76
C MET A 18 8.11 8.33 -10.05
N THR A 19 9.21 7.68 -10.45
CA THR A 19 9.27 6.24 -10.66
C THR A 19 9.02 5.47 -9.36
N ASN A 20 9.75 5.80 -8.30
CA ASN A 20 9.59 5.17 -6.99
C ASN A 20 8.16 5.34 -6.44
N GLN A 21 7.54 6.48 -6.73
CA GLN A 21 6.16 6.76 -6.37
C GLN A 21 5.16 5.87 -7.12
N LYS A 22 5.35 5.69 -8.42
CA LYS A 22 4.51 4.80 -9.24
C LYS A 22 4.64 3.34 -8.80
N GLU A 23 5.86 2.90 -8.49
CA GLU A 23 6.11 1.56 -7.96
C GLU A 23 5.42 1.33 -6.62
N LEU A 24 5.53 2.27 -5.69
CA LEU A 24 4.87 2.18 -4.39
C LEU A 24 3.34 2.08 -4.51
N LEU A 25 2.73 2.85 -5.41
CA LEU A 25 1.28 2.77 -5.67
C LEU A 25 0.88 1.41 -6.27
N ASN A 26 1.68 0.88 -7.19
CA ASN A 26 1.45 -0.43 -7.78
C ASN A 26 1.57 -1.55 -6.74
N ASP A 27 2.54 -1.46 -5.83
CA ASP A 27 2.70 -2.43 -4.75
C ASP A 27 1.53 -2.42 -3.76
N ILE A 28 0.95 -1.24 -3.50
CA ILE A 28 -0.25 -1.11 -2.66
C ILE A 28 -1.45 -1.77 -3.32
N GLU A 29 -1.66 -1.56 -4.61
CA GLU A 29 -2.76 -2.19 -5.34
C GLU A 29 -2.60 -3.72 -5.38
N LYS A 30 -1.38 -4.22 -5.59
CA LYS A 30 -1.09 -5.66 -5.50
C LYS A 30 -1.39 -6.21 -4.11
N ALA A 31 -1.00 -5.51 -3.04
CA ALA A 31 -1.27 -5.92 -1.67
C ALA A 31 -2.77 -5.88 -1.34
N ARG A 32 -3.53 -4.92 -1.89
CA ARG A 32 -4.99 -4.87 -1.77
C ARG A 32 -5.65 -6.07 -2.43
N GLN A 33 -5.22 -6.42 -3.65
CA GLN A 33 -5.72 -7.60 -4.36
C GLN A 33 -5.34 -8.90 -3.65
N GLU A 34 -4.17 -8.96 -3.04
CA GLU A 34 -3.72 -10.10 -2.22
C GLU A 34 -4.59 -10.28 -0.98
N LEU A 35 -4.88 -9.19 -0.25
CA LEU A 35 -5.80 -9.21 0.88
C LEU A 35 -7.20 -9.68 0.46
N GLU A 36 -7.72 -9.20 -0.66
CA GLU A 36 -9.01 -9.64 -1.20
C GLU A 36 -9.02 -11.14 -1.52
N ARG A 37 -7.96 -11.66 -2.14
CA ARG A 37 -7.83 -13.11 -2.39
C ARG A 37 -7.78 -13.92 -1.09
N CYS A 38 -7.12 -13.42 -0.04
CA CYS A 38 -7.07 -14.11 1.25
C CYS A 38 -8.43 -14.14 1.93
N ARG A 39 -9.23 -13.06 1.82
CA ARG A 39 -10.62 -13.02 2.30
C ARG A 39 -11.50 -14.03 1.60
N ILE A 40 -11.47 -14.04 0.26
CA ILE A 40 -12.20 -15.02 -0.54
C ILE A 40 -11.77 -16.45 -0.15
N TYR A 41 -10.48 -16.67 0.07
CA TYR A 41 -9.97 -17.97 0.51
C TYR A 41 -10.55 -18.36 1.88
N PHE A 42 -10.47 -17.48 2.88
CA PHE A 42 -11.06 -17.68 4.20
C PHE A 42 -12.55 -18.04 4.12
N ASP A 43 -13.34 -17.28 3.35
CA ASP A 43 -14.78 -17.54 3.17
C ASP A 43 -15.08 -18.88 2.46
N SER A 44 -14.15 -19.36 1.63
CA SER A 44 -14.30 -20.58 0.85
C SER A 44 -13.84 -21.86 1.57
N VAL A 45 -12.97 -21.73 2.58
CA VAL A 45 -12.39 -22.87 3.29
C VAL A 45 -13.43 -23.53 4.18
N LYS A 46 -13.60 -24.84 4.01
CA LYS A 46 -14.51 -25.68 4.82
C LYS A 46 -13.79 -26.66 5.74
N ASP A 47 -12.50 -26.90 5.49
CA ASP A 47 -11.69 -27.78 6.32
C ASP A 47 -11.29 -27.05 7.60
N PRO A 48 -11.71 -27.52 8.79
CA PRO A 48 -11.35 -26.89 10.06
C PRO A 48 -9.84 -26.71 10.26
N TYR A 49 -9.01 -27.62 9.73
CA TYR A 49 -7.55 -27.54 9.85
C TYR A 49 -6.93 -26.44 8.96
N LEU A 50 -7.66 -25.95 7.97
CA LEU A 50 -7.22 -24.88 7.07
C LEU A 50 -7.79 -23.51 7.44
N VAL A 51 -8.79 -23.45 8.33
CA VAL A 51 -9.39 -22.17 8.76
C VAL A 51 -8.34 -21.31 9.45
N ASP A 52 -7.59 -21.87 10.40
CA ASP A 52 -6.52 -21.12 11.09
C ASP A 52 -5.47 -20.61 10.09
N TYR A 53 -5.07 -21.45 9.13
CA TYR A 53 -4.17 -21.04 8.07
C TYR A 53 -4.73 -19.86 7.26
N ALA A 54 -6.02 -19.90 6.90
CA ALA A 54 -6.68 -18.82 6.18
C ALA A 54 -6.74 -17.51 6.99
N ILE A 55 -6.96 -17.58 8.30
CA ILE A 55 -6.90 -16.43 9.22
C ILE A 55 -5.51 -15.79 9.20
N TYR A 56 -4.45 -16.60 9.37
CA TYR A 56 -3.08 -16.10 9.36
C TYR A 56 -2.70 -15.47 8.03
N MET A 57 -3.16 -16.05 6.92
CA MET A 57 -2.95 -15.50 5.58
C MET A 57 -3.60 -14.12 5.40
N GLU A 58 -4.85 -13.95 5.82
CA GLU A 58 -5.54 -12.65 5.74
C GLU A 58 -4.82 -11.60 6.59
N GLU A 59 -4.48 -11.92 7.84
CA GLU A 59 -3.83 -10.98 8.76
C GLU A 59 -2.42 -10.59 8.28
N ALA A 60 -1.67 -11.52 7.67
CA ALA A 60 -0.39 -11.23 7.04
C ALA A 60 -0.55 -10.28 5.83
N ALA A 61 -1.51 -10.54 4.95
CA ALA A 61 -1.79 -9.69 3.79
C ALA A 61 -2.25 -8.28 4.20
N LYS A 62 -3.09 -8.19 5.22
CA LYS A 62 -3.56 -6.93 5.83
C LYS A 62 -2.41 -6.14 6.44
N SER A 63 -1.52 -6.80 7.17
CA SER A 63 -0.33 -6.18 7.77
C SER A 63 0.59 -5.60 6.68
N LYS A 64 0.83 -6.34 5.60
CA LYS A 64 1.59 -5.87 4.44
C LYS A 64 0.95 -4.65 3.78
N TYR A 65 -0.36 -4.70 3.53
CA TYR A 65 -1.11 -3.58 2.95
C TYR A 65 -1.02 -2.32 3.85
N MET A 66 -1.23 -2.46 5.15
CA MET A 66 -1.10 -1.34 6.11
C MET A 66 0.31 -0.75 6.16
N TYR A 67 1.34 -1.60 6.13
CA TYR A 67 2.73 -1.15 6.08
C TYR A 67 3.00 -0.26 4.85
N LEU A 68 2.55 -0.68 3.67
CA LEU A 68 2.72 0.09 2.43
C LEU A 68 1.97 1.42 2.45
N LEU A 69 0.74 1.44 2.98
CA LEU A 69 -0.02 2.68 3.18
C LEU A 69 0.68 3.65 4.13
N ASN A 70 1.27 3.14 5.22
CA ASN A 70 2.03 3.95 6.15
C ASN A 70 3.31 4.51 5.50
N LYS A 71 3.94 3.75 4.60
CA LYS A 71 5.09 4.21 3.81
C LYS A 71 4.73 5.40 2.90
N VAL A 72 3.55 5.39 2.29
CA VAL A 72 3.02 6.52 1.50
C VAL A 72 2.81 7.76 2.37
N LYS A 73 2.15 7.59 3.53
CA LYS A 73 1.89 8.69 4.48
C LYS A 73 3.19 9.36 4.94
N LYS A 74 4.21 8.57 5.28
CA LYS A 74 5.53 9.07 5.71
C LYS A 74 6.29 9.80 4.60
N ASN A 75 6.10 9.40 3.34
CA ASN A 75 6.76 10.04 2.19
C ASN A 75 6.10 11.35 1.75
N GLY A 76 5.16 11.91 2.52
CA GLY A 76 4.59 13.23 2.24
C GLY A 76 3.66 13.26 1.02
N PHE A 77 3.13 12.11 0.61
CA PHE A 77 2.08 12.04 -0.41
C PHE A 77 0.84 12.77 0.10
N LYS A 78 0.72 14.05 -0.24
CA LYS A 78 -0.57 14.76 -0.32
C LYS A 78 -1.35 14.31 -1.57
N ALA A 79 -1.19 13.06 -2.00
CA ALA A 79 -2.19 12.46 -2.88
C ALA A 79 -3.45 12.37 -2.03
N ASP A 80 -4.56 12.77 -2.62
CA ASP A 80 -5.88 12.80 -2.01
C ASP A 80 -6.29 11.37 -1.59
N TYR A 81 -5.70 10.86 -0.51
CA TYR A 81 -5.80 9.49 -0.03
C TYR A 81 -7.26 9.13 0.31
N LYS A 82 -8.07 10.18 0.54
CA LYS A 82 -9.51 10.14 0.71
C LYS A 82 -10.23 9.58 -0.53
N ASN A 83 -9.72 9.84 -1.73
CA ASN A 83 -10.31 9.38 -2.99
C ASN A 83 -9.79 8.00 -3.43
N ILE A 84 -8.62 7.58 -2.94
CA ILE A 84 -7.97 6.34 -3.38
C ILE A 84 -8.36 5.16 -2.47
N PHE A 85 -8.62 5.39 -1.17
CA PHE A 85 -8.91 4.32 -0.21
C PHE A 85 -10.01 4.69 0.80
N PRO A 86 -11.30 4.49 0.45
CA PRO A 86 -12.45 4.85 1.30
C PRO A 86 -12.44 4.15 2.67
N ILE A 87 -11.97 2.89 2.70
CA ILE A 87 -12.05 1.98 3.86
C ILE A 87 -11.23 2.49 5.07
N LEU A 88 -10.25 3.37 4.87
CA LEU A 88 -9.45 3.94 5.97
C LEU A 88 -10.19 5.01 6.78
N ASN A 89 -11.33 5.51 6.31
CA ASN A 89 -12.10 6.56 7.00
C ASN A 89 -13.11 6.00 8.01
N GLU A 90 -13.38 4.70 8.03
CA GLU A 90 -14.41 4.12 8.92
C GLU A 90 -13.92 3.95 10.37
N ASN A 91 -12.60 3.91 10.60
CA ASN A 91 -12.01 3.74 11.94
C ASN A 91 -11.75 5.06 12.70
N LYS A 92 -12.35 6.18 12.28
CA LYS A 92 -12.21 7.50 12.95
C LYS A 92 -13.53 8.10 13.46
N LYS A 93 -14.59 7.29 13.60
CA LYS A 93 -15.88 7.73 14.19
C LYS A 93 -16.21 7.12 15.56
N SER A 94 -15.24 6.48 16.22
CA SER A 94 -15.38 5.99 17.59
C SER A 94 -14.29 6.58 18.49
N SER A 95 -14.45 7.84 18.84
CA SER A 95 -13.85 8.49 20.01
C SER A 95 -14.76 9.63 20.44
#